data_AF-A0A1A8SIL4-F1
#
_entry.id   AF-A0A1A8SIL4-F1
#
_cell.length_a   1.000
_cell.length_b   1.000
_cell.length_c   1.000
_cell.angle_alpha   90.00
_cell.angle_beta   90.00
_cell.angle_gamma   90.00
#
_symmetry.space_group_name_H-M   'P 1'
#
loop_
_entity.id
_entity.type
_entity.pdbx_description
1 polymer ?
#
loop_
_entity_poly.entity_id
_entity_poly.type
_entity_poly.pdbx_seq_one_letter_code
_entity_poly.pdbx_strand_id
1 'polypeptide(L)'
;RPPATVTNAVSWRSEGIKYRKNEVFMDVIESVNLLVSASGSVLRSEIVGSIKLKVVLSGMPELRLGLNDKVLFEITGREKSKTVELEDVKFHQCVRLSRFENDRTISFIPPDGESELMSYRLNTTVKPLIWIESVIERFSHSRVEIKVKARSQFKSRSTANNVSIMVPVPSDADSPKFKTSTGSAKWVPEKNVVQWNIKSFPGGKEYVMRAHFGLPSVESDEMEAKRPITVHFEIPYFTVSGIQVRYLKIIEKSGYQALPWVRYITQSGDYQLRTN
;
A
#
# COMPACT_ATOMS: atom_id res chain seq x y z
N ARG A 1 15.39 -3.40 40.97
CA ARG A 1 16.30 -2.71 40.03
C ARG A 1 15.54 -2.55 38.71
N PRO A 2 15.49 -1.35 38.11
CA PRO A 2 14.98 -1.21 36.74
C PRO A 2 15.81 -2.08 35.78
N PRO A 3 15.24 -2.55 34.66
CA PRO A 3 15.99 -3.33 33.67
C PRO A 3 17.20 -2.54 33.18
N ALA A 4 18.36 -3.19 33.06
CA ALA A 4 19.60 -2.55 32.60
C ALA A 4 19.45 -1.87 31.22
N THR A 5 18.48 -2.32 30.43
CA THR A 5 18.09 -1.75 29.13
C THR A 5 17.72 -0.26 29.21
N VAL A 6 17.16 0.22 30.32
CA VAL A 6 16.71 1.63 30.46
C VAL A 6 17.90 2.60 30.56
N THR A 7 19.05 2.13 31.00
CA THR A 7 20.27 2.96 31.20
C THR A 7 21.36 2.70 30.16
N ASN A 8 21.13 1.78 29.21
CA ASN A 8 22.12 1.38 28.21
C ASN A 8 21.96 2.18 26.91
N ALA A 9 23.04 2.31 26.14
CA ALA A 9 23.01 3.01 24.85
C ALA A 9 22.05 2.37 23.83
N VAL A 10 21.69 1.10 24.04
CA VAL A 10 20.64 0.36 23.33
C VAL A 10 19.47 0.15 24.28
N SER A 11 18.43 0.98 24.16
CA SER A 11 17.27 0.97 25.07
C SER A 11 16.10 0.11 24.60
N TRP A 12 16.15 -0.38 23.36
CA TRP A 12 15.04 -1.08 22.70
C TRP A 12 15.24 -2.59 22.57
N ARG A 13 16.35 -3.15 23.06
CA ARG A 13 16.63 -4.59 23.03
C ARG A 13 17.34 -5.05 24.29
N SER A 14 16.77 -6.00 25.00
CA SER A 14 17.36 -6.60 26.19
C SER A 14 18.40 -7.66 25.85
N GLU A 15 19.44 -7.78 26.68
CA GLU A 15 20.43 -8.84 26.56
C GLU A 15 19.85 -10.21 26.98
N GLY A 16 20.47 -11.31 26.52
CA GLY A 16 20.12 -12.67 26.94
C GLY A 16 18.95 -13.31 26.21
N ILE A 17 18.36 -12.65 25.21
CA ILE A 17 17.31 -13.21 24.36
C ILE A 17 17.84 -14.48 23.67
N LYS A 18 17.07 -15.56 23.69
CA LYS A 18 17.44 -16.84 23.06
C LYS A 18 16.23 -17.44 22.36
N TYR A 19 16.45 -17.90 21.14
CA TYR A 19 15.49 -18.66 20.36
C TYR A 19 16.09 -19.97 19.89
N ARG A 20 15.24 -20.99 19.75
CA ARG A 20 15.62 -22.28 19.17
C ARG A 20 15.93 -22.16 17.67
N LYS A 21 15.22 -21.28 16.97
CA LYS A 21 15.41 -20.96 15.55
C LYS A 21 15.58 -19.44 15.41
N ASN A 22 16.57 -19.03 14.63
CA ASN A 22 16.86 -17.63 14.39
C ASN A 22 16.34 -17.22 13.02
N GLU A 23 15.30 -16.40 12.98
CA GLU A 23 14.58 -16.03 11.77
C GLU A 23 14.27 -14.53 11.79
N VAL A 24 14.27 -13.92 10.59
CA VAL A 24 13.83 -12.54 10.41
C VAL A 24 12.83 -12.52 9.27
N PHE A 25 11.65 -11.99 9.52
CA PHE A 25 10.66 -11.75 8.47
C PHE A 25 10.58 -10.25 8.19
N MET A 26 10.54 -9.90 6.92
CA MET A 26 10.50 -8.52 6.45
C MET A 26 9.33 -8.33 5.50
N ASP A 27 8.46 -7.41 5.88
CA ASP A 27 7.31 -7.00 5.09
C ASP A 27 7.60 -5.62 4.51
N VAL A 28 7.77 -5.56 3.19
CA VAL A 28 7.89 -4.31 2.45
C VAL A 28 6.49 -3.97 1.95
N ILE A 29 5.85 -2.98 2.57
CA ILE A 29 4.45 -2.62 2.32
C ILE A 29 4.40 -1.23 1.69
N GLU A 30 3.82 -1.12 0.50
CA GLU A 30 3.64 0.14 -0.22
C GLU A 30 2.17 0.52 -0.27
N SER A 31 1.82 1.69 0.24
CA SER A 31 0.50 2.28 0.12
C SER A 31 0.50 3.31 -1.01
N VAL A 32 -0.34 3.11 -2.02
CA VAL A 32 -0.44 3.98 -3.19
C VAL A 32 -1.53 5.02 -2.95
N ASN A 33 -1.12 6.28 -2.84
CA ASN A 33 -2.00 7.43 -2.83
C ASN A 33 -2.14 7.95 -4.26
N LEU A 34 -3.38 8.06 -4.73
CA LEU A 34 -3.67 8.47 -6.10
C LEU A 34 -4.94 9.33 -6.11
N LEU A 35 -4.87 10.50 -6.75
CA LEU A 35 -6.04 11.29 -7.07
C LEU A 35 -6.11 11.48 -8.58
N VAL A 36 -7.17 10.97 -9.19
CA VAL A 36 -7.45 11.15 -10.62
C VAL A 36 -8.54 12.20 -10.79
N SER A 37 -8.33 13.15 -11.69
CA SER A 37 -9.35 14.13 -12.12
C SER A 37 -10.45 13.47 -12.94
N ALA A 38 -11.57 14.18 -13.11
CA ALA A 38 -12.70 13.69 -13.88
C ALA A 38 -12.41 13.60 -15.40
N SER A 39 -11.41 14.34 -15.91
CA SER A 39 -10.87 14.19 -17.27
C SER A 39 -9.93 12.99 -17.42
N GLY A 40 -9.59 12.31 -16.33
CA GLY A 40 -8.71 11.15 -16.31
C GLY A 40 -7.22 11.45 -16.11
N SER A 41 -6.84 12.72 -15.95
CA SER A 41 -5.46 13.09 -15.60
C SER A 41 -5.15 12.80 -14.13
N VAL A 42 -3.96 12.25 -13.84
CA VAL A 42 -3.49 12.03 -12.47
C VAL A 42 -3.07 13.37 -11.85
N LEU A 43 -3.77 13.79 -10.80
CA LEU A 43 -3.54 15.05 -10.09
C LEU A 43 -2.53 14.90 -8.95
N ARG A 44 -2.59 13.76 -8.24
CA ARG A 44 -1.65 13.42 -7.16
C ARG A 44 -1.29 11.95 -7.28
N SER A 45 0.00 11.65 -7.15
CA SER A 45 0.52 10.29 -7.15
C SER A 45 1.71 10.22 -6.20
N GLU A 46 1.56 9.42 -5.15
CA GLU A 46 2.55 9.30 -4.09
C GLU A 46 2.52 7.87 -3.59
N ILE A 47 3.69 7.32 -3.30
CA ILE A 47 3.80 6.01 -2.65
C ILE A 47 4.42 6.23 -1.29
N VAL A 48 3.70 5.77 -0.27
CA VAL A 48 4.16 5.73 1.11
C VAL A 48 4.47 4.28 1.43
N GLY A 49 5.76 3.98 1.56
CA GLY A 49 6.23 2.66 1.90
C GLY A 49 6.62 2.54 3.36
N SER A 50 6.55 1.31 3.87
CA SER A 50 7.06 0.94 5.19
C SER A 50 7.73 -0.42 5.12
N ILE A 51 8.82 -0.58 5.86
CA ILE A 51 9.49 -1.86 6.06
C ILE A 51 9.25 -2.27 7.51
N LYS A 52 8.42 -3.30 7.69
CA LYS A 52 8.13 -3.90 8.99
C LYS A 52 8.95 -5.16 9.16
N LEU A 53 9.51 -5.36 10.34
CA LEU A 53 10.29 -6.52 10.69
C LEU A 53 9.58 -7.31 11.77
N LYS A 54 9.68 -8.63 11.67
CA LYS A 54 9.46 -9.56 12.77
C LYS A 54 10.76 -10.29 13.04
N VAL A 55 11.39 -9.95 14.15
CA VAL A 55 12.73 -10.40 14.50
C VAL A 55 12.65 -11.45 15.59
N VAL A 56 13.11 -12.65 15.27
CA VAL A 56 13.21 -13.79 16.18
C VAL A 56 14.67 -14.20 16.21
N LEU A 57 15.51 -13.41 16.87
CA LEU A 57 16.96 -13.59 16.89
C LEU A 57 17.50 -13.66 18.31
N SER A 58 18.48 -14.53 18.54
CA SER A 58 19.17 -14.66 19.82
C SER A 58 20.24 -13.59 19.98
N GLY A 59 20.54 -13.18 21.21
CA GLY A 59 21.64 -12.25 21.50
C GLY A 59 21.33 -10.80 21.11
N MET A 60 22.37 -10.07 20.69
CA MET A 60 22.37 -8.65 20.36
C MET A 60 22.92 -8.44 18.92
N PRO A 61 22.22 -8.95 17.90
CA PRO A 61 22.76 -9.00 16.55
C PRO A 61 22.79 -7.62 15.92
N GLU A 62 23.87 -7.30 15.22
CA GLU A 62 23.94 -6.14 14.33
C GLU A 62 23.43 -6.55 12.94
N LEU A 63 22.35 -5.92 12.49
CA LEU A 63 21.78 -6.11 11.17
C LEU A 63 22.25 -5.00 10.22
N ARG A 64 22.46 -5.36 8.96
CA ARG A 64 22.71 -4.42 7.87
C ARG A 64 21.81 -4.72 6.69
N LEU A 65 20.91 -3.79 6.38
CA LEU A 65 19.97 -3.87 5.28
C LEU A 65 20.51 -3.09 4.07
N GLY A 66 20.54 -3.74 2.91
CA GLY A 66 20.89 -3.13 1.63
C GLY A 66 19.68 -3.06 0.71
N LEU A 67 19.35 -1.85 0.23
CA LEU A 67 18.30 -1.59 -0.74
C LEU A 67 18.89 -1.23 -2.11
N ASN A 68 18.07 -1.18 -3.16
CA ASN A 68 18.43 -0.63 -4.46
C ASN A 68 18.28 0.91 -4.50
N ASP A 69 18.81 1.59 -3.49
CA ASP A 69 18.77 3.06 -3.38
C ASP A 69 19.60 3.72 -4.48
N LYS A 70 19.00 4.66 -5.22
CA LYS A 70 19.63 5.38 -6.33
C LYS A 70 20.92 6.08 -5.91
N VAL A 71 20.91 6.77 -4.77
CA VAL A 71 22.08 7.51 -4.27
C VAL A 71 23.26 6.58 -4.01
N LEU A 72 23.01 5.41 -3.41
CA LEU A 72 24.04 4.40 -3.18
C LEU A 72 24.64 3.87 -4.50
N PHE A 73 23.81 3.70 -5.52
CA PHE A 73 24.24 3.20 -6.82
C PHE A 73 25.00 4.24 -7.66
N GLU A 74 24.67 5.52 -7.53
CA GLU A 74 25.43 6.64 -8.09
C GLU A 74 26.83 6.71 -7.47
N ILE A 75 26.94 6.62 -6.14
CA ILE A 75 28.23 6.62 -5.42
C ILE A 75 29.11 5.42 -5.84
N THR A 76 28.50 4.26 -6.12
CA THR A 76 29.22 3.02 -6.45
C THR A 76 29.40 2.78 -7.96
N GLY A 77 28.96 3.69 -8.83
CA GLY A 77 29.16 3.62 -10.28
C GLY A 77 28.38 2.51 -10.99
N ARG A 78 27.19 2.14 -10.49
CA ARG A 78 26.39 1.01 -11.00
C ARG A 78 25.09 1.46 -11.71
N GLU A 79 25.19 2.32 -12.71
CA GLU A 79 24.01 2.95 -13.36
C GLU A 79 23.06 1.99 -14.12
N LYS A 80 23.48 0.76 -14.44
CA LYS A 80 22.68 -0.14 -15.32
C LYS A 80 21.53 -0.89 -14.65
N SER A 81 21.27 -0.69 -13.35
CA SER A 81 20.23 -1.44 -12.62
C SER A 81 19.06 -0.56 -12.19
N LYS A 82 17.85 -1.14 -12.09
CA LYS A 82 16.64 -0.44 -11.63
C LYS A 82 16.83 0.03 -10.18
N THR A 83 17.00 1.33 -9.99
CA THR A 83 17.14 1.97 -8.67
C THR A 83 15.82 2.62 -8.24
N VAL A 84 15.73 2.93 -6.94
CA VAL A 84 14.63 3.70 -6.36
C VAL A 84 15.20 4.96 -5.73
N GLU A 85 14.57 6.09 -6.06
CA GLU A 85 14.85 7.38 -5.45
C GLU A 85 13.90 7.59 -4.28
N LEU A 86 14.45 7.59 -3.07
CA LEU A 86 13.71 7.79 -1.83
C LEU A 86 13.77 9.28 -1.48
N GLU A 87 12.63 9.99 -1.53
CA GLU A 87 12.60 11.43 -1.25
C GLU A 87 12.73 11.72 0.25
N ASP A 88 11.90 11.06 1.05
CA ASP A 88 11.90 11.18 2.51
C ASP A 88 11.98 9.77 3.10
N VAL A 89 12.80 9.62 4.14
CA VAL A 89 12.99 8.37 4.84
C VAL A 89 13.02 8.65 6.34
N LYS A 90 12.16 7.97 7.07
CA LYS A 90 12.13 7.99 8.52
C LYS A 90 12.55 6.62 9.04
N PHE A 91 13.51 6.61 9.95
CA PHE A 91 14.01 5.39 10.56
C PHE A 91 13.54 5.24 11.99
N HIS A 92 13.43 4.00 12.42
CA HIS A 92 13.34 3.67 13.84
C HIS A 92 14.63 4.10 14.56
N GLN A 93 14.52 4.43 15.85
CA GLN A 93 15.64 4.85 16.71
C GLN A 93 16.80 3.85 16.76
N CYS A 94 16.58 2.60 16.33
CA CYS A 94 17.60 1.57 16.32
C CYS A 94 18.62 1.71 15.18
N VAL A 95 18.32 2.55 14.18
CA VAL A 95 19.17 2.78 13.01
C VAL A 95 20.24 3.82 13.31
N ARG A 96 21.48 3.50 12.97
CA ARG A 96 22.62 4.41 13.09
C ARG A 96 22.62 5.41 11.93
N LEU A 97 21.96 6.55 12.12
CA LEU A 97 21.82 7.60 11.10
C LEU A 97 23.17 8.08 10.54
N SER A 98 24.21 8.20 11.39
CA SER A 98 25.55 8.60 10.95
C SER A 98 26.19 7.63 9.95
N ARG A 99 25.84 6.33 9.97
CA ARG A 99 26.32 5.39 8.92
C ARG A 99 25.54 5.58 7.63
N PHE A 100 24.22 5.73 7.74
CA PHE A 100 23.37 5.96 6.58
C PHE A 100 23.73 7.24 5.82
N GLU A 101 24.06 8.33 6.51
CA GLU A 101 24.50 9.59 5.88
C GLU A 101 25.82 9.44 5.11
N ASN A 102 26.75 8.60 5.60
CA ASN A 102 28.07 8.43 5.00
C ASN A 102 28.08 7.47 3.80
N ASP A 103 27.48 6.28 3.94
CA ASP A 103 27.60 5.21 2.95
C ASP A 103 26.25 4.60 2.54
N ARG A 104 25.13 5.22 2.93
CA ARG A 104 23.75 4.76 2.68
C ARG A 104 23.46 3.34 3.20
N THR A 105 24.26 2.84 4.14
CA THR A 105 24.03 1.53 4.80
C THR A 105 23.08 1.68 5.98
N ILE A 106 21.97 0.93 5.94
CA ILE A 106 21.03 0.86 7.06
C ILE A 106 21.57 -0.17 8.06
N SER A 107 22.26 0.31 9.11
CA SER A 107 22.84 -0.53 10.18
C SER A 107 22.12 -0.31 11.50
N PHE A 108 21.69 -1.39 12.15
CA PHE A 108 20.86 -1.33 13.37
C PHE A 108 20.98 -2.59 14.23
N ILE A 109 20.66 -2.46 15.51
CA ILE A 109 20.35 -3.61 16.39
C ILE A 109 18.83 -3.65 16.53
N PRO A 110 18.13 -4.66 16.01
CA PRO A 110 16.66 -4.65 15.97
C PRO A 110 16.02 -4.81 17.37
N PRO A 111 14.89 -4.15 17.65
CA PRO A 111 13.99 -4.59 18.71
C PRO A 111 13.60 -6.06 18.54
N ASP A 112 13.24 -6.70 19.64
CA ASP A 112 12.75 -8.07 19.59
C ASP A 112 11.28 -8.13 19.19
N GLY A 113 10.88 -9.12 18.39
CA GLY A 113 9.50 -9.24 17.90
C GLY A 113 9.19 -8.29 16.73
N GLU A 114 7.98 -7.73 16.72
CA GLU A 114 7.46 -6.93 15.60
C GLU A 114 7.76 -5.43 15.78
N SER A 115 8.34 -4.81 14.77
CA SER A 115 8.64 -3.38 14.75
C SER A 115 8.66 -2.81 13.33
N GLU A 116 8.37 -1.52 13.19
CA GLU A 116 8.59 -0.81 11.93
C GLU A 116 10.03 -0.29 11.90
N LEU A 117 10.83 -0.74 10.93
CA LEU A 117 12.23 -0.33 10.79
C LEU A 117 12.34 1.05 10.16
N MET A 118 11.58 1.28 9.08
CA MET A 118 11.59 2.53 8.35
C MET A 118 10.29 2.74 7.59
N SER A 119 9.96 4.01 7.39
CA SER A 119 9.00 4.47 6.39
C SER A 119 9.69 5.34 5.36
N TYR A 120 9.20 5.30 4.13
CA TYR A 120 9.75 6.06 3.02
C TYR A 120 8.64 6.61 2.13
N ARG A 121 8.95 7.69 1.43
CA ARG A 121 8.01 8.39 0.56
C ARG A 121 8.68 8.65 -0.78
N LEU A 122 7.91 8.50 -1.85
CA LEU A 122 8.34 8.84 -3.20
C LEU A 122 7.18 9.48 -3.98
N ASN A 123 7.45 10.61 -4.64
CA ASN A 123 6.53 11.18 -5.62
C ASN A 123 6.94 10.66 -6.98
N THR A 124 6.25 9.62 -7.44
CA THR A 124 6.44 9.13 -8.79
C THR A 124 5.08 9.03 -9.45
N THR A 125 5.00 9.50 -10.69
CA THR A 125 3.77 9.44 -11.47
C THR A 125 3.56 7.99 -11.89
N VAL A 126 2.75 7.25 -11.13
CA VAL A 126 2.38 5.89 -11.49
C VAL A 126 1.10 5.83 -12.28
N LYS A 127 1.07 4.90 -13.25
CA LYS A 127 -0.18 4.53 -13.88
C LYS A 127 -1.10 3.90 -12.83
N PRO A 128 -2.38 4.28 -12.79
CA PRO A 128 -3.35 3.73 -11.83
C PRO A 128 -3.41 2.21 -11.94
N LEU A 129 -3.08 1.48 -10.87
CA LEU A 129 -3.07 0.01 -10.85
C LEU A 129 -4.45 -0.58 -11.11
N ILE A 130 -5.48 0.05 -10.55
CA ILE A 130 -6.88 -0.25 -10.85
C ILE A 130 -7.51 1.04 -11.34
N TRP A 131 -7.91 1.05 -12.61
CA TRP A 131 -8.55 2.18 -13.24
C TRP A 131 -10.06 1.98 -13.24
N ILE A 132 -10.79 3.02 -12.86
CA ILE A 132 -12.24 3.01 -12.83
C ILE A 132 -12.76 4.04 -13.81
N GLU A 133 -13.57 3.58 -14.75
CA GLU A 133 -14.41 4.41 -15.60
C GLU A 133 -15.84 4.29 -15.07
N SER A 134 -16.47 5.42 -14.74
CA SER A 134 -17.86 5.45 -14.29
C SER A 134 -18.65 6.38 -15.17
N VAL A 135 -19.81 5.91 -15.63
CA VAL A 135 -20.82 6.71 -16.33
C VAL A 135 -22.06 6.69 -15.45
N ILE A 136 -22.50 7.87 -15.03
CA ILE A 136 -23.69 8.08 -14.20
C ILE A 136 -24.72 8.78 -15.08
N GLU A 137 -25.81 8.08 -15.41
CA GLU A 137 -26.92 8.60 -16.18
C GLU A 137 -28.09 8.85 -15.22
N ARG A 138 -28.40 10.12 -14.98
CA ARG A 138 -29.54 10.54 -14.16
C ARG A 138 -30.73 10.86 -15.07
N PHE A 139 -31.84 10.20 -14.81
CA PHE A 139 -33.14 10.51 -15.40
C PHE A 139 -33.97 11.18 -14.31
N SER A 140 -34.15 12.50 -14.41
CA SER A 140 -34.87 13.30 -13.41
C SER A 140 -36.22 12.69 -13.08
N HIS A 141 -36.58 12.70 -11.80
CA HIS A 141 -37.83 12.17 -11.24
C HIS A 141 -38.12 10.69 -11.55
N SER A 142 -37.11 9.90 -11.92
CA SER A 142 -37.32 8.51 -12.31
C SER A 142 -36.27 7.56 -11.77
N ARG A 143 -35.02 7.70 -12.20
CA ARG A 143 -33.99 6.70 -11.93
C ARG A 143 -32.57 7.22 -12.14
N VAL A 144 -31.61 6.54 -11.53
CA VAL A 144 -30.19 6.70 -11.82
C VAL A 144 -29.62 5.37 -12.26
N GLU A 145 -28.95 5.37 -13.41
CA GLU A 145 -28.20 4.23 -13.90
C GLU A 145 -26.70 4.51 -13.79
N ILE A 146 -25.98 3.61 -13.11
CA ILE A 146 -24.54 3.73 -12.88
C ILE A 146 -23.86 2.55 -13.55
N LYS A 147 -23.01 2.83 -14.52
CA LYS A 147 -22.17 1.82 -15.17
C LYS A 147 -20.72 2.06 -14.77
N VAL A 148 -20.17 1.11 -14.03
CA VAL A 148 -18.80 1.15 -13.51
C VAL A 148 -17.99 0.07 -14.21
N LYS A 149 -16.86 0.47 -14.78
CA LYS A 149 -15.93 -0.40 -15.48
C LYS A 149 -14.59 -0.32 -14.79
N ALA A 150 -14.15 -1.43 -14.23
CA ALA A 150 -12.87 -1.53 -13.53
C ALA A 150 -11.86 -2.29 -14.39
N ARG A 151 -10.68 -1.73 -14.58
CA ARG A 151 -9.58 -2.31 -15.36
C ARG A 151 -8.31 -2.39 -14.53
N SER A 152 -7.72 -3.59 -14.42
CA SER A 152 -6.44 -3.78 -13.75
C SER A 152 -5.28 -3.50 -14.71
N GLN A 153 -4.43 -2.52 -14.40
CA GLN A 153 -3.30 -2.08 -15.23
C GLN A 153 -1.93 -2.51 -14.66
N PHE A 154 -1.86 -3.72 -14.14
CA PHE A 154 -0.61 -4.35 -13.69
C PHE A 154 -0.39 -5.68 -14.39
N LYS A 155 0.78 -6.29 -14.16
CA LYS A 155 1.20 -7.53 -14.82
C LYS A 155 0.18 -8.65 -14.59
N SER A 156 -0.14 -9.40 -15.64
CA SER A 156 -1.13 -10.51 -15.60
C SER A 156 -0.79 -11.63 -14.61
N ARG A 157 0.49 -11.81 -14.28
CA ARG A 157 0.96 -12.76 -13.26
C ARG A 157 0.64 -12.35 -11.81
N SER A 158 0.26 -11.10 -11.61
CA SER A 158 -0.09 -10.55 -10.30
C SER A 158 -1.61 -10.42 -10.21
N THR A 159 -2.13 -10.50 -8.99
CA THR A 159 -3.57 -10.48 -8.71
C THR A 159 -3.83 -9.56 -7.55
N ALA A 160 -4.79 -8.64 -7.70
CA ALA A 160 -5.30 -7.86 -6.59
C ALA A 160 -6.35 -8.66 -5.83
N ASN A 161 -6.18 -8.76 -4.52
CA ASN A 161 -7.05 -9.45 -3.59
C ASN A 161 -7.98 -8.45 -2.91
N ASN A 162 -9.18 -8.93 -2.56
CA ASN A 162 -10.16 -8.21 -1.75
C ASN A 162 -10.39 -6.77 -2.23
N VAL A 163 -10.53 -6.60 -3.55
CA VAL A 163 -10.77 -5.29 -4.15
C VAL A 163 -12.16 -4.81 -3.77
N SER A 164 -12.25 -3.59 -3.25
CA SER A 164 -13.50 -2.93 -2.89
C SER A 164 -13.59 -1.57 -3.56
N ILE A 165 -14.55 -1.40 -4.46
CA ILE A 165 -14.78 -0.16 -5.21
C ILE A 165 -16.02 0.50 -4.62
N MET A 166 -15.85 1.69 -4.04
CA MET A 166 -16.92 2.48 -3.44
C MET A 166 -17.31 3.60 -4.39
N VAL A 167 -18.51 3.50 -4.95
CA VAL A 167 -19.05 4.46 -5.91
C VAL A 167 -20.14 5.27 -5.24
N PRO A 168 -19.99 6.60 -5.11
CA PRO A 168 -21.03 7.46 -4.56
C PRO A 168 -22.34 7.34 -5.33
N VAL A 169 -23.44 7.32 -4.59
CA VAL A 169 -24.80 7.37 -5.13
C VAL A 169 -25.55 8.55 -4.51
N PRO A 170 -26.60 9.05 -5.19
CA PRO A 170 -27.48 10.05 -4.60
C PRO A 170 -28.07 9.57 -3.26
N SER A 171 -28.27 10.51 -2.36
CA SER A 171 -28.81 10.31 -1.00
C SER A 171 -30.31 9.96 -1.01
N ASP A 172 -31.02 10.42 -2.02
CA ASP A 172 -32.43 10.15 -2.28
C ASP A 172 -32.66 8.86 -3.09
N ALA A 173 -31.58 8.16 -3.49
CA ALA A 173 -31.67 6.95 -4.28
C ALA A 173 -32.33 5.80 -3.50
N ASP A 174 -33.26 5.11 -4.16
CA ASP A 174 -33.95 3.93 -3.61
C ASP A 174 -33.87 2.70 -4.52
N SER A 175 -34.51 1.61 -4.10
CA SER A 175 -34.77 0.43 -4.95
C SER A 175 -33.54 -0.10 -5.72
N PRO A 176 -32.42 -0.39 -5.04
CA PRO A 176 -31.17 -0.78 -5.69
C PRO A 176 -31.30 -2.09 -6.45
N LYS A 177 -30.84 -2.10 -7.71
CA LYS A 177 -30.70 -3.31 -8.54
C LYS A 177 -29.29 -3.38 -9.11
N PHE A 178 -28.60 -4.49 -8.88
CA PHE A 178 -27.21 -4.67 -9.31
C PHE A 178 -27.07 -5.80 -10.31
N LYS A 179 -26.20 -5.60 -11.30
CA LYS A 179 -25.71 -6.62 -12.23
C LYS A 179 -24.20 -6.51 -12.33
N THR A 180 -23.47 -7.52 -11.89
CA THR A 180 -22.00 -7.56 -11.90
C THR A 180 -21.50 -8.66 -12.83
N SER A 181 -20.42 -8.42 -13.56
CA SER A 181 -19.73 -9.48 -14.32
C SER A 181 -18.97 -10.44 -13.40
N THR A 182 -18.49 -9.94 -12.26
CA THR A 182 -17.82 -10.72 -11.22
C THR A 182 -17.98 -10.04 -9.87
N GLY A 183 -17.78 -10.79 -8.79
CA GLY A 183 -17.92 -10.29 -7.43
C GLY A 183 -19.36 -9.94 -7.07
N SER A 184 -19.54 -9.23 -5.96
CA SER A 184 -20.85 -8.84 -5.45
C SER A 184 -20.92 -7.33 -5.20
N ALA A 185 -22.05 -6.72 -5.52
CA ALA A 185 -22.32 -5.32 -5.22
C ALA A 185 -23.35 -5.25 -4.09
N LYS A 186 -23.12 -4.32 -3.15
CA LYS A 186 -24.05 -4.00 -2.07
C LYS A 186 -24.23 -2.49 -1.97
N TRP A 187 -25.43 -2.06 -1.63
CA TRP A 187 -25.69 -0.67 -1.27
C TRP A 187 -25.35 -0.45 0.20
N VAL A 188 -24.73 0.69 0.51
CA VAL A 188 -24.41 1.13 1.87
C VAL A 188 -25.04 2.52 2.08
N PRO A 189 -26.30 2.59 2.55
CA PRO A 189 -27.05 3.83 2.69
C PRO A 189 -26.38 4.84 3.63
N GLU A 190 -25.82 4.37 4.76
CA GLU A 190 -25.15 5.23 5.75
C GLU A 190 -24.00 6.08 5.17
N LYS A 191 -23.41 5.61 4.06
CA LYS A 191 -22.33 6.30 3.36
C LYS A 191 -22.78 6.87 2.01
N ASN A 192 -24.02 6.64 1.58
CA ASN A 192 -24.52 6.94 0.25
C ASN A 192 -23.56 6.40 -0.83
N VAL A 193 -23.18 5.12 -0.74
CA VAL A 193 -22.30 4.47 -1.74
C VAL A 193 -22.79 3.09 -2.13
N VAL A 194 -22.44 2.67 -3.34
CA VAL A 194 -22.41 1.26 -3.76
C VAL A 194 -21.01 0.73 -3.54
N GLN A 195 -20.91 -0.36 -2.79
CA GLN A 195 -19.67 -1.07 -2.59
C GLN A 195 -19.65 -2.33 -3.46
N TRP A 196 -18.81 -2.33 -4.49
CA TRP A 196 -18.55 -3.48 -5.36
C TRP A 196 -17.30 -4.22 -4.90
N ASN A 197 -17.46 -5.48 -4.49
CA ASN A 197 -16.41 -6.31 -3.94
C ASN A 197 -16.00 -7.41 -4.92
N ILE A 198 -14.71 -7.50 -5.22
CA ILE A 198 -14.11 -8.50 -6.10
C ILE A 198 -13.01 -9.21 -5.30
N LYS A 199 -13.22 -10.50 -4.98
CA LYS A 199 -12.27 -11.27 -4.16
C LYS A 199 -10.89 -11.40 -4.80
N SER A 200 -10.85 -11.62 -6.11
CA SER A 200 -9.63 -11.83 -6.89
C SER A 200 -9.76 -11.12 -8.22
N PHE A 201 -8.83 -10.20 -8.49
CA PHE A 201 -8.80 -9.38 -9.69
C PHE A 201 -7.42 -9.49 -10.35
N PRO A 202 -7.25 -10.44 -11.29
CA PRO A 202 -5.99 -10.63 -12.01
C PRO A 202 -5.59 -9.41 -12.85
N GLY A 203 -4.30 -9.21 -13.08
CA GLY A 203 -3.79 -8.10 -13.89
C GLY A 203 -4.19 -8.21 -15.38
N GLY A 204 -4.42 -7.07 -16.02
CA GLY A 204 -4.83 -7.01 -17.43
C GLY A 204 -6.26 -7.48 -17.69
N LYS A 205 -7.08 -7.60 -16.66
CA LYS A 205 -8.50 -7.95 -16.76
C LYS A 205 -9.37 -6.71 -16.63
N GLU A 206 -10.61 -6.87 -17.07
CA GLU A 206 -11.61 -5.83 -17.08
C GLU A 206 -12.93 -6.43 -16.64
N TYR A 207 -13.60 -5.74 -15.73
CA TYR A 207 -14.88 -6.15 -15.18
C TYR A 207 -15.85 -4.98 -15.18
N VAL A 208 -17.15 -5.29 -15.19
CA VAL A 208 -18.21 -4.29 -15.27
C VAL A 208 -19.24 -4.56 -14.19
N MET A 209 -19.69 -3.48 -13.56
CA MET A 209 -20.84 -3.44 -12.68
C MET A 209 -21.84 -2.43 -13.22
N ARG A 210 -23.12 -2.80 -13.20
CA ARG A 210 -24.25 -1.93 -13.49
C ARG A 210 -25.12 -1.87 -12.25
N ALA A 211 -25.42 -0.66 -11.80
CA ALA A 211 -26.39 -0.39 -10.75
C ALA A 211 -27.54 0.45 -11.31
N HIS A 212 -28.74 0.17 -10.84
CA HIS A 212 -29.93 0.93 -11.13
C HIS A 212 -30.59 1.29 -9.79
N PHE A 213 -30.95 2.56 -9.66
CA PHE A 213 -31.63 3.13 -8.50
C PHE A 213 -32.89 3.85 -8.96
N GLY A 214 -33.95 3.81 -8.15
CA GLY A 214 -35.07 4.74 -8.30
C GLY A 214 -34.70 6.10 -7.73
N LEU A 215 -35.31 7.15 -8.28
CA LEU A 215 -35.28 8.48 -7.69
C LEU A 215 -36.71 8.92 -7.32
N PRO A 216 -36.89 9.69 -6.23
CA PRO A 216 -38.18 10.26 -5.89
C PRO A 216 -38.67 11.22 -6.98
N SER A 217 -39.98 11.41 -7.06
CA SER A 217 -40.61 12.38 -7.96
C SER A 217 -40.42 13.83 -7.52
N VAL A 218 -40.01 14.07 -6.27
CA VAL A 218 -39.74 15.40 -5.71
C VAL A 218 -38.23 15.60 -5.64
N GLU A 219 -37.73 16.69 -6.20
CA GLU A 219 -36.30 17.03 -6.13
C GLU A 219 -35.92 17.51 -4.73
N SER A 220 -34.73 17.13 -4.28
CA SER A 220 -34.11 17.72 -3.10
C SER A 220 -33.47 19.07 -3.46
N ASP A 221 -33.65 20.08 -2.61
CA ASP A 221 -33.00 21.39 -2.75
C ASP A 221 -31.49 21.36 -2.41
N GLU A 222 -30.98 20.23 -1.92
CA GLU A 222 -29.59 20.07 -1.53
C GLU A 222 -28.70 19.74 -2.74
N MET A 223 -27.77 20.65 -3.04
CA MET A 223 -26.77 20.44 -4.09
C MET A 223 -25.75 19.37 -3.63
N GLU A 224 -25.90 18.15 -4.12
CA GLU A 224 -25.03 17.04 -3.74
C GLU A 224 -23.58 17.26 -4.17
N ALA A 225 -22.65 17.18 -3.22
CA ALA A 225 -21.23 17.21 -3.50
C ALA A 225 -20.80 15.99 -4.31
N LYS A 226 -20.17 16.21 -5.47
CA LYS A 226 -19.55 15.16 -6.29
C LYS A 226 -18.35 14.54 -5.57
N ARG A 227 -18.61 13.51 -4.76
CA ARG A 227 -17.58 12.74 -4.06
C ARG A 227 -16.82 11.86 -5.07
N PRO A 228 -15.51 11.63 -4.89
CA PRO A 228 -14.75 10.72 -5.75
C PRO A 228 -15.07 9.25 -5.44
N ILE A 229 -14.90 8.40 -6.45
CA ILE A 229 -14.86 6.94 -6.29
C ILE A 229 -13.59 6.59 -5.50
N THR A 230 -13.74 5.74 -4.50
CA THR A 230 -12.60 5.24 -3.71
C THR A 230 -12.39 3.76 -3.97
N VAL A 231 -11.14 3.32 -4.10
CA VAL A 231 -10.81 1.91 -4.36
C VAL A 231 -9.87 1.39 -3.29
N HIS A 232 -10.25 0.30 -2.66
CA HIS A 232 -9.38 -0.47 -1.77
C HIS A 232 -8.91 -1.75 -2.45
N PHE A 233 -7.63 -2.09 -2.32
CA PHE A 233 -7.07 -3.32 -2.87
C PHE A 233 -5.76 -3.70 -2.18
N GLU A 234 -5.36 -4.96 -2.31
CA GLU A 234 -4.05 -5.46 -1.90
C GLU A 234 -3.47 -6.37 -3.01
N ILE A 235 -2.20 -6.19 -3.38
CA ILE A 235 -1.49 -6.98 -4.38
C ILE A 235 -0.24 -7.57 -3.70
N PRO A 236 -0.22 -8.88 -3.41
CA PRO A 236 0.94 -9.53 -2.84
C PRO A 236 2.04 -9.73 -3.90
N TYR A 237 3.28 -9.84 -3.42
CA TYR A 237 4.50 -10.06 -4.21
C TYR A 237 4.71 -9.01 -5.32
N PHE A 238 4.27 -7.77 -5.06
CA PHE A 238 4.32 -6.66 -6.00
C PHE A 238 4.83 -5.39 -5.31
N THR A 239 5.67 -4.63 -6.02
CA THR A 239 6.09 -3.28 -5.64
C THR A 239 5.84 -2.34 -6.80
N VAL A 240 5.39 -1.14 -6.48
CA VAL A 240 5.10 -0.08 -7.45
C VAL A 240 6.36 0.75 -7.67
N SER A 241 7.05 1.11 -6.58
CA SER A 241 8.32 1.86 -6.64
C SER A 241 9.42 1.07 -7.36
N GLY A 242 9.34 -0.28 -7.31
CA GLY A 242 10.44 -1.15 -7.71
C GLY A 242 11.53 -1.29 -6.65
N ILE A 243 11.24 -0.95 -5.40
CA ILE A 243 12.16 -1.17 -4.28
C ILE A 243 12.46 -2.66 -4.15
N GLN A 244 13.70 -2.97 -3.84
CA GLN A 244 14.22 -4.32 -3.71
C GLN A 244 15.17 -4.39 -2.53
N VAL A 245 14.90 -5.34 -1.64
CA VAL A 245 15.85 -5.78 -0.63
C VAL A 245 16.92 -6.62 -1.32
N ARG A 246 18.14 -6.09 -1.36
CA ARG A 246 19.29 -6.77 -1.99
C ARG A 246 19.94 -7.78 -1.05
N TYR A 247 20.05 -7.42 0.22
CA TYR A 247 20.59 -8.29 1.26
C TYR A 247 20.14 -7.83 2.65
N LEU A 248 20.09 -8.78 3.58
CA LEU A 248 20.08 -8.52 5.01
C LEU A 248 21.23 -9.31 5.63
N LYS A 249 22.27 -8.61 6.09
CA LYS A 249 23.39 -9.24 6.80
C LYS A 249 23.07 -9.27 8.29
N ILE A 250 23.27 -10.41 8.92
CA ILE A 250 23.07 -10.62 10.35
C ILE A 250 24.44 -10.94 10.95
N ILE A 251 24.91 -10.10 11.87
CA ILE A 251 26.22 -10.20 12.50
C ILE A 251 26.01 -10.42 13.99
N GLU A 252 26.33 -11.61 14.49
CA GLU A 252 26.25 -11.96 15.91
C GLU A 252 27.52 -12.69 16.34
N LYS A 253 28.00 -12.44 17.56
CA LYS A 253 29.25 -12.99 18.09
C LYS A 253 29.25 -14.51 18.16
N SER A 254 28.09 -15.11 18.43
CA SER A 254 27.94 -16.56 18.48
C SER A 254 27.93 -17.23 17.10
N GLY A 255 27.91 -16.46 16.01
CA GLY A 255 28.02 -16.98 14.64
C GLY A 255 26.90 -17.92 14.19
N TYR A 256 25.71 -17.83 14.80
CA TYR A 256 24.60 -18.69 14.37
C TYR A 256 24.16 -18.35 12.95
N GLN A 257 23.59 -19.34 12.25
CA GLN A 257 22.92 -19.11 10.99
C GLN A 257 21.48 -18.62 11.24
N ALA A 258 21.08 -17.57 10.53
CA ALA A 258 19.71 -17.07 10.55
C ALA A 258 19.13 -17.00 9.14
N LEU A 259 17.80 -17.17 9.05
CA LEU A 259 17.07 -17.21 7.79
C LEU A 259 16.26 -15.93 7.61
N PRO A 260 16.66 -15.03 6.69
CA PRO A 260 15.89 -13.85 6.35
C PRO A 260 14.82 -14.19 5.30
N TRP A 261 13.59 -13.78 5.57
CA TRP A 261 12.44 -13.87 4.68
C TRP A 261 11.99 -12.46 4.30
N VAL A 262 11.60 -12.28 3.05
CA VAL A 262 11.02 -11.01 2.58
C VAL A 262 9.77 -11.28 1.76
N ARG A 263 8.72 -10.49 2.00
CA ARG A 263 7.58 -10.39 1.10
C ARG A 263 7.28 -8.92 0.81
N TYR A 264 6.68 -8.71 -0.35
CA TYR A 264 6.31 -7.40 -0.86
C TYR A 264 4.80 -7.32 -0.96
N ILE A 265 4.20 -6.23 -0.49
CA ILE A 265 2.76 -6.02 -0.52
C ILE A 265 2.52 -4.61 -1.03
N THR A 266 1.69 -4.46 -2.05
CA THR A 266 1.18 -3.16 -2.47
C THR A 266 -0.28 -3.06 -2.09
N GLN A 267 -0.68 -1.99 -1.42
CA GLN A 267 -2.06 -1.73 -1.04
C GLN A 267 -2.49 -0.33 -1.48
N SER A 268 -3.80 -0.10 -1.51
CA SER A 268 -4.36 1.24 -1.63
C SER A 268 -4.09 2.06 -0.37
N GLY A 269 -3.59 3.29 -0.51
CA GLY A 269 -3.74 4.34 0.49
C GLY A 269 -4.99 5.17 0.17
N ASP A 270 -4.82 6.49 0.03
CA ASP A 270 -5.85 7.40 -0.48
C ASP A 270 -5.97 7.26 -2.00
N TYR A 271 -6.72 6.25 -2.45
CA TYR A 271 -6.88 5.94 -3.87
C TYR A 271 -8.26 6.38 -4.38
N GLN A 272 -8.31 7.56 -4.98
CA GLN A 272 -9.52 8.29 -5.33
C GLN A 272 -9.56 8.67 -6.83
N LEU A 273 -10.71 8.47 -7.46
CA LEU A 273 -10.97 8.89 -8.83
C LEU A 273 -12.21 9.79 -8.87
N ARG A 274 -12.04 11.04 -9.27
CA ARG A 274 -13.17 11.97 -9.45
C ARG A 274 -13.98 11.54 -10.67
N THR A 275 -15.31 11.60 -10.55
CA THR A 275 -16.24 11.36 -11.66
C THR A 275 -16.67 12.68 -12.27
N ASN A 276 -17.04 12.66 -13.55
CA ASN A 276 -17.73 13.78 -14.19
C ASN A 276 -19.17 13.90 -13.71
#